data_AF-A0A0C9SFF3-F1
#
_entry.id   AF-A0A0C9SFF3-F1
#
_cell.length_a   1.000
_cell.length_b   1.000
_cell.length_c   1.000
_cell.angle_alpha   90.00
_cell.angle_beta   90.00
_cell.angle_gamma   90.00
#
_symmetry.space_group_name_H-M   'P 1'
#
loop_
_entity.id
_entity.type
_entity.pdbx_description
1 polymer ?
#
loop_
_entity_poly.entity_id
_entity_poly.type
_entity_poly.pdbx_seq_one_letter_code
_entity_poly.pdbx_strand_id
1 'polypeptide(L)'
;MLPLVVSLLIASVLPGVYSSNDFSRNTNNPIRYKLYTSNLLGSYTYLAIILGAESPLNLDLDRCLKTQYNGSYHRGFKHLVTYRHQRSDDGAVNWPQKHINVWIDVSIVAGYARVNITSLEDKELPQVLKGPLKVLYAKEDCFLLEHGSEDHPASTLWLPFTKLERPPQECINKYKSKCRTERRLDYKPWKGLCGFSSEVDI
;
A
#
# COMPACT_ATOMS: atom_id res chain seq x y z
N MET A 1 20.33 14.33 64.02
CA MET A 1 19.22 14.54 63.07
C MET A 1 19.81 14.54 61.67
N LEU A 2 19.66 13.44 60.93
CA LEU A 2 20.10 13.32 59.53
C LEU A 2 19.06 13.93 58.59
N PRO A 3 19.45 14.71 57.58
CA PRO A 3 18.65 14.88 56.38
C PRO A 3 19.09 13.88 55.30
N LEU A 4 18.08 13.18 54.77
CA LEU A 4 18.13 12.24 53.65
C LEU A 4 18.87 12.84 52.43
N VAL A 5 19.91 12.14 51.98
CA VAL A 5 20.48 12.31 50.64
C VAL A 5 19.53 11.62 49.67
N VAL A 6 18.71 12.40 48.95
CA VAL A 6 17.93 11.90 47.81
C VAL A 6 18.87 11.87 46.60
N SER A 7 19.51 10.73 46.38
CA SER A 7 20.26 10.45 45.17
C SER A 7 19.29 10.28 44.00
N LEU A 8 19.16 11.31 43.16
CA LEU A 8 18.57 11.18 41.83
C LEU A 8 19.58 10.41 40.95
N LEU A 9 19.34 9.11 40.76
CA LEU A 9 19.97 8.33 39.69
C LEU A 9 19.38 8.77 38.35
N ILE A 10 20.02 9.73 37.70
CA ILE A 10 19.82 9.99 36.28
C ILE A 10 20.55 8.87 35.54
N ALA A 11 19.82 7.81 35.19
CA ALA A 11 20.28 6.87 34.19
C ALA A 11 20.31 7.61 32.85
N SER A 12 21.48 8.14 32.51
CA SER A 12 21.81 8.64 31.18
C SER A 12 21.71 7.48 30.19
N VAL A 13 20.57 7.32 29.54
CA VAL A 13 20.42 6.44 28.39
C VAL A 13 21.12 7.14 27.22
N LEU A 14 22.40 6.80 27.03
CA LEU A 14 23.13 7.13 25.81
C LEU A 14 22.30 6.67 24.60
N PRO A 15 22.12 7.49 23.55
CA PRO A 15 21.66 6.99 22.27
C PRO A 15 22.73 6.03 21.78
N GLY A 16 22.41 4.73 21.83
CA GLY A 16 23.22 3.72 21.19
C GLY A 16 23.38 4.09 19.73
N VAL A 17 24.60 4.46 19.36
CA VAL A 17 25.06 4.54 17.99
C VAL A 17 24.84 3.16 17.40
N TYR A 18 23.72 2.99 16.69
CA TYR A 18 23.46 1.79 15.92
C TYR A 18 24.54 1.73 14.84
N SER A 19 25.52 0.87 15.09
CA SER A 19 26.53 0.43 14.15
C SER A 19 25.85 0.07 12.83
N SER A 20 26.11 0.90 11.83
CA SER A 20 25.80 0.65 10.42
C SER A 20 26.73 -0.46 9.92
N ASN A 21 26.49 -1.68 10.38
CA ASN A 21 26.93 -2.86 9.65
C ASN A 21 25.79 -3.26 8.72
N ASP A 22 25.91 -2.72 7.50
CA ASP A 22 25.24 -3.14 6.28
C ASP A 22 25.36 -4.66 6.08
N PHE A 23 24.48 -5.42 6.75
CA PHE A 23 24.16 -6.76 6.32
C PHE A 23 23.00 -6.66 5.33
N SER A 24 23.38 -6.59 4.06
CA SER A 24 22.62 -7.02 2.89
C SER A 24 21.98 -8.40 3.15
N ARG A 25 20.87 -8.42 3.89
CA ARG A 25 20.04 -9.60 4.14
C ARG A 25 18.65 -9.32 3.60
N ASN A 26 18.43 -9.83 2.40
CA ASN A 26 17.15 -10.04 1.75
C ASN A 26 16.25 -10.94 2.64
N THR A 27 15.81 -10.42 3.77
CA THR A 27 14.98 -11.14 4.75
C THR A 27 13.58 -10.59 4.66
N ASN A 28 12.69 -11.36 4.03
CA ASN A 28 11.26 -11.16 4.16
C ASN A 28 10.93 -11.17 5.66
N ASN A 29 10.74 -10.00 6.27
CA ASN A 29 10.39 -9.90 7.68
C ASN A 29 8.90 -9.57 7.79
N PRO A 30 8.03 -10.56 8.04
CA PRO A 30 6.59 -10.36 8.03
C PRO A 30 6.13 -9.37 9.12
N ILE A 31 6.84 -9.28 10.24
CA ILE A 31 6.53 -8.33 11.32
C ILE A 31 6.77 -6.90 10.83
N ARG A 32 7.94 -6.63 10.23
CA ARG A 32 8.23 -5.32 9.63
C ARG A 32 7.26 -4.99 8.50
N TYR A 33 6.93 -5.96 7.65
CA TYR A 33 6.02 -5.72 6.53
C TYR A 33 4.61 -5.41 7.00
N LYS A 34 4.11 -6.11 8.03
CA LYS A 34 2.87 -5.75 8.69
C LYS A 34 2.94 -4.31 9.22
N LEU A 35 3.97 -3.97 9.99
CA LEU A 35 4.13 -2.63 10.57
C LEU A 35 4.11 -1.52 9.51
N TYR A 36 4.95 -1.61 8.49
CA TYR A 36 5.03 -0.58 7.44
C TYR A 36 3.74 -0.47 6.63
N THR A 37 3.13 -1.60 6.27
CA THR A 37 1.86 -1.62 5.53
C THR A 37 0.74 -1.00 6.37
N SER A 38 0.63 -1.38 7.65
CA SER A 38 -0.35 -0.79 8.58
C SER A 38 -0.14 0.71 8.77
N ASN A 39 1.11 1.18 8.90
CA ASN A 39 1.39 2.61 9.05
C ASN A 39 0.97 3.40 7.80
N LEU A 40 1.23 2.87 6.60
CA LEU A 40 0.80 3.49 5.35
C LEU A 40 -0.73 3.51 5.21
N LEU A 41 -1.40 2.40 5.53
CA LEU A 41 -2.87 2.34 5.50
C LEU A 41 -3.52 3.26 6.54
N GLY A 42 -2.93 3.41 7.72
CA GLY A 42 -3.40 4.33 8.76
C GLY A 42 -2.98 5.79 8.58
N SER A 43 -2.34 6.15 7.47
CA SER A 43 -1.87 7.51 7.23
C SER A 43 -2.96 8.39 6.60
N TYR A 44 -2.99 9.67 6.96
CA TYR A 44 -3.92 10.67 6.39
C TYR A 44 -3.50 11.15 4.99
N THR A 45 -3.11 10.22 4.11
CA THR A 45 -2.82 10.48 2.70
C THR A 45 -3.53 9.46 1.83
N TYR A 46 -3.76 9.82 0.57
CA TYR A 46 -4.15 8.85 -0.44
C TYR A 46 -2.99 7.89 -0.72
N LEU A 47 -3.32 6.62 -0.92
CA LEU A 47 -2.44 5.60 -1.47
C LEU A 47 -2.91 5.26 -2.89
N ALA A 48 -2.00 5.14 -3.85
CA ALA A 48 -2.32 4.74 -5.22
C ALA A 48 -1.44 3.59 -5.68
N ILE A 49 -2.00 2.78 -6.59
CA ILE A 49 -1.23 1.83 -7.39
C ILE A 49 -0.44 2.63 -8.43
N ILE A 50 0.88 2.49 -8.42
CA ILE A 50 1.75 3.14 -9.42
C ILE A 50 2.24 2.17 -10.50
N LEU A 51 2.40 0.90 -10.13
CA LEU A 51 2.78 -0.17 -11.03
C LEU A 51 1.94 -1.39 -10.71
N GLY A 52 1.42 -2.06 -11.74
CA GLY A 52 0.57 -3.22 -11.57
C GLY A 52 0.56 -4.13 -12.79
N ALA A 53 0.20 -5.39 -12.62
CA ALA A 53 -0.10 -6.27 -13.75
C ALA A 53 -1.44 -5.86 -14.37
N GLU A 54 -1.51 -5.66 -15.70
CA GLU A 54 -2.80 -5.38 -16.34
C GLU A 54 -3.73 -6.60 -16.27
N SER A 55 -3.25 -7.74 -16.75
CA SER A 55 -3.88 -9.04 -16.58
C SER A 55 -3.18 -9.84 -15.48
N PRO A 56 -3.91 -10.60 -14.63
CA PRO A 56 -5.36 -10.80 -14.59
C PRO A 56 -6.08 -9.79 -13.68
N LEU A 57 -5.46 -8.66 -13.32
CA LEU A 57 -6.02 -7.71 -12.35
C LEU A 57 -7.02 -6.71 -12.94
N ASN A 58 -7.25 -6.77 -14.26
CA ASN A 58 -8.08 -5.86 -15.03
C ASN A 58 -7.71 -4.38 -14.81
N LEU A 59 -6.43 -4.08 -14.58
CA LEU A 59 -5.98 -2.70 -14.35
C LEU A 59 -5.99 -1.83 -15.62
N ASP A 60 -6.15 -2.45 -16.78
CA ASP A 60 -6.46 -1.76 -18.03
C ASP A 60 -7.90 -1.25 -18.05
N LEU A 61 -8.83 -1.94 -17.38
CA LEU A 61 -10.25 -1.55 -17.25
C LEU A 61 -10.50 -0.68 -16.02
N ASP A 62 -10.00 -1.08 -14.85
CA ASP A 62 -10.16 -0.38 -13.58
C ASP A 62 -8.91 0.46 -13.26
N ARG A 63 -8.88 1.67 -13.83
CA ARG A 63 -7.77 2.61 -13.71
C ARG A 63 -7.91 3.56 -12.52
N CYS A 64 -6.84 4.33 -12.29
CA CYS A 64 -6.83 5.43 -11.31
C CYS A 64 -7.15 4.98 -9.88
N LEU A 65 -6.87 3.72 -9.55
CA LEU A 65 -7.24 3.17 -8.27
C LEU A 65 -6.41 3.81 -7.15
N LYS A 66 -7.11 4.49 -6.25
CA LYS A 66 -6.57 5.13 -5.05
C LYS A 66 -7.45 4.81 -3.84
N THR A 67 -6.85 4.79 -2.66
CA THR A 67 -7.58 4.64 -1.39
C THR A 67 -7.29 5.81 -0.49
N GLN A 68 -8.29 6.19 0.31
CA GLN A 68 -8.18 7.22 1.33
C GLN A 68 -8.60 6.63 2.67
N TYR A 69 -7.75 6.77 3.68
CA TYR A 69 -8.10 6.41 5.05
C TYR A 69 -9.24 7.31 5.56
N ASN A 70 -10.31 6.70 6.09
CA ASN A 70 -11.45 7.44 6.64
C ASN A 70 -11.85 6.98 8.07
N GLY A 71 -10.96 6.27 8.75
CA GLY A 71 -11.09 5.91 10.16
C GLY A 71 -10.65 4.49 10.47
N SER A 72 -10.50 4.17 11.75
CA SER A 72 -10.18 2.83 12.23
C SER A 72 -11.44 2.16 12.78
N TYR A 73 -11.60 0.86 12.53
CA TYR A 73 -12.67 0.06 13.13
C TYR A 73 -12.12 -1.29 13.58
N HIS A 74 -12.30 -1.59 14.87
CA HIS A 74 -11.63 -2.70 15.57
C HIS A 74 -10.11 -2.69 15.31
N ARG A 75 -9.57 -3.77 14.73
CA ARG A 75 -8.14 -3.96 14.45
C ARG A 75 -7.74 -3.61 13.01
N GLY A 76 -8.64 -2.99 12.23
CA GLY A 76 -8.39 -2.66 10.82
C GLY A 76 -8.71 -1.20 10.48
N PHE A 77 -8.52 -0.88 9.20
CA PHE A 77 -8.64 0.46 8.63
C PHE A 77 -9.84 0.52 7.70
N LYS A 78 -10.67 1.55 7.86
CA LYS A 78 -11.72 1.89 6.92
C LYS A 78 -11.13 2.80 5.84
N HIS A 79 -11.38 2.46 4.59
CA HIS A 79 -10.93 3.25 3.45
C HIS A 79 -12.08 3.51 2.48
N LEU A 80 -12.07 4.69 1.86
CA LEU A 80 -12.80 4.95 0.63
C LEU A 80 -11.87 4.64 -0.56
N VAL A 81 -12.23 3.66 -1.37
CA VAL A 81 -11.54 3.37 -2.64
C VAL A 81 -12.22 4.16 -3.74
N THR A 82 -11.42 4.81 -4.57
CA THR A 82 -11.86 5.50 -5.79
C THR A 82 -11.11 4.92 -6.99
N TYR A 83 -11.84 4.64 -8.06
CA TYR A 83 -11.27 4.14 -9.32
C TYR A 83 -12.15 4.57 -10.50
N ARG A 84 -11.66 4.38 -11.72
CA ARG A 84 -12.35 4.77 -12.96
C ARG A 84 -12.42 3.57 -13.89
N HIS A 85 -13.60 3.28 -14.44
CA HIS A 85 -13.79 2.16 -15.36
C HIS A 85 -13.68 2.66 -16.82
N GLN A 86 -12.78 2.07 -17.61
CA GLN A 86 -12.44 2.54 -18.97
C GLN A 86 -13.46 2.15 -20.06
N ARG A 87 -14.48 1.33 -19.78
CA ARG A 87 -15.56 1.04 -20.75
C ARG A 87 -16.85 1.76 -20.38
N SER A 88 -17.27 2.68 -21.24
CA SER A 88 -18.69 2.88 -21.49
C SER A 88 -19.11 1.99 -22.66
N ASP A 89 -20.35 1.52 -22.64
CA ASP A 89 -20.90 0.62 -23.69
C ASP A 89 -20.98 1.30 -25.08
N ASP A 90 -20.80 2.63 -25.14
CA ASP A 90 -20.93 3.48 -26.32
C ASP A 90 -19.59 3.96 -26.93
N GLY A 91 -18.44 3.54 -26.38
CA GLY A 91 -17.11 3.92 -26.90
C GLY A 91 -16.71 5.38 -26.67
N ALA A 92 -17.52 6.17 -25.94
CA ALA A 92 -17.14 7.50 -25.49
C ALA A 92 -16.07 7.40 -24.38
N VAL A 93 -15.08 8.30 -24.39
CA VAL A 93 -14.05 8.36 -23.33
C VAL A 93 -14.61 9.06 -22.08
N ASN A 94 -15.74 8.58 -21.58
CA ASN A 94 -16.28 8.96 -20.27
C ASN A 94 -15.90 7.86 -19.29
N TRP A 95 -14.94 8.16 -18.40
CA TRP A 95 -14.50 7.23 -17.36
C TRP A 95 -15.21 7.57 -16.05
N PRO A 96 -16.41 7.01 -15.80
CA PRO A 96 -17.16 7.32 -14.59
C PRO A 96 -16.33 6.91 -13.37
N GLN A 97 -16.30 7.83 -12.41
CA GLN A 97 -15.66 7.57 -11.14
C GLN A 97 -16.54 6.64 -10.29
N LYS A 98 -15.97 5.55 -9.81
CA LYS A 98 -16.61 4.58 -8.92
C LYS A 98 -16.00 4.68 -7.54
N HIS A 99 -16.84 4.39 -6.55
CA HIS A 99 -16.50 4.46 -5.13
C HIS A 99 -17.00 3.24 -4.38
N ILE A 100 -16.18 2.73 -3.46
CA ILE A 100 -16.52 1.63 -2.57
C ILE A 100 -15.83 1.82 -1.22
N ASN A 101 -16.61 1.73 -0.14
CA ASN A 101 -16.05 1.69 1.21
C ASN A 101 -15.57 0.27 1.52
N VAL A 102 -14.35 0.16 2.03
CA VAL A 102 -13.73 -1.12 2.38
C VAL A 102 -13.17 -1.08 3.79
N TRP A 103 -13.13 -2.26 4.40
CA TRP A 103 -12.36 -2.52 5.62
C TRP A 103 -11.12 -3.32 5.27
N ILE A 104 -9.96 -2.89 5.76
CA ILE A 104 -8.65 -3.44 5.47
C ILE A 104 -7.98 -3.89 6.78
N ASP A 105 -7.65 -5.17 6.89
CA ASP A 105 -6.85 -5.73 7.99
C ASP A 105 -5.47 -6.17 7.49
N VAL A 106 -4.44 -5.98 8.32
CA VAL A 106 -3.10 -6.49 8.05
C VAL A 106 -2.69 -7.47 9.15
N SER A 107 -2.56 -8.74 8.78
CA SER A 107 -2.27 -9.83 9.69
C SER A 107 -1.07 -10.65 9.22
N ILE A 108 -0.50 -11.44 10.14
CA ILE A 108 0.56 -12.40 9.82
C ILE A 108 -0.07 -13.78 9.84
N VAL A 109 0.00 -14.49 8.71
CA VAL A 109 -0.55 -15.83 8.55
C VAL A 109 0.49 -16.69 7.85
N ALA A 110 0.75 -17.88 8.40
CA ALA A 110 1.71 -18.84 7.86
C ALA A 110 3.11 -18.24 7.57
N GLY A 111 3.58 -17.32 8.42
CA GLY A 111 4.90 -16.71 8.29
C GLY A 111 5.01 -15.55 7.29
N TYR A 112 3.90 -15.08 6.70
CA TYR A 112 3.86 -13.93 5.79
C TYR A 112 2.88 -12.87 6.27
N ALA A 113 3.16 -11.60 5.97
CA ALA A 113 2.18 -10.53 6.13
C ALA A 113 1.15 -10.60 4.99
N ARG A 114 -0.12 -10.42 5.34
CA ARG A 114 -1.25 -10.41 4.41
C ARG A 114 -2.15 -9.20 4.66
N VAL A 115 -2.68 -8.65 3.58
CA VAL A 115 -3.72 -7.62 3.58
C VAL A 115 -5.02 -8.29 3.20
N ASN A 116 -6.03 -8.19 4.06
CA ASN A 116 -7.38 -8.68 3.78
C ASN A 116 -8.28 -7.46 3.55
N ILE A 117 -9.03 -7.47 2.44
CA ILE A 117 -9.93 -6.37 2.07
C ILE A 117 -11.35 -6.93 2.02
N THR A 118 -12.27 -6.26 2.70
CA THR A 118 -13.68 -6.62 2.74
C THR A 118 -14.51 -5.40 2.35
N SER A 119 -15.46 -5.57 1.43
CA SER A 119 -16.42 -4.51 1.12
C SER A 119 -17.32 -4.26 2.33
N LEU A 120 -17.57 -2.99 2.64
CA LEU A 120 -18.55 -2.58 3.65
C LEU A 120 -19.95 -2.32 3.06
N GLU A 121 -20.10 -2.58 1.76
CA GLU A 121 -21.31 -2.35 0.97
C GLU A 121 -21.58 -3.59 0.11
N ASP A 122 -22.82 -3.74 -0.36
CA ASP A 122 -23.19 -4.78 -1.33
C ASP A 122 -22.73 -4.40 -2.75
N LYS A 123 -21.41 -4.30 -2.91
CA LYS A 123 -20.72 -3.98 -4.16
C LYS A 123 -19.57 -4.96 -4.37
N GLU A 124 -19.41 -5.40 -5.60
CA GLU A 124 -18.27 -6.25 -5.97
C GLU A 124 -16.96 -5.44 -5.90
N LEU A 125 -15.94 -6.02 -5.25
CA LEU A 125 -14.61 -5.44 -5.23
C LEU A 125 -13.96 -5.53 -6.63
N PRO A 126 -13.24 -4.49 -7.09
CA PRO A 126 -12.33 -4.60 -8.22
C PRO A 126 -11.37 -5.78 -8.06
N GLN A 127 -11.00 -6.44 -9.16
CA GLN A 127 -10.20 -7.66 -9.11
C GLN A 127 -8.89 -7.49 -8.34
N VAL A 128 -8.25 -6.32 -8.46
CA VAL A 128 -7.02 -5.94 -7.73
C VAL A 128 -7.20 -5.77 -6.21
N LEU A 129 -8.43 -5.76 -5.70
CA LEU A 129 -8.71 -5.73 -4.27
C LEU A 129 -9.24 -7.06 -3.72
N LYS A 130 -9.42 -8.07 -4.57
CA LYS A 130 -9.99 -9.36 -4.16
C LYS A 130 -8.96 -10.27 -3.49
N GLY A 131 -9.40 -10.91 -2.41
CA GLY A 131 -8.70 -12.00 -1.72
C GLY A 131 -7.88 -11.55 -0.51
N PRO A 132 -7.17 -12.49 0.12
CA PRO A 132 -6.03 -12.17 0.97
C PRO A 132 -4.81 -11.88 0.07
N LEU A 133 -4.26 -10.68 0.17
CA LEU A 133 -3.13 -10.20 -0.64
C LEU A 133 -1.83 -10.34 0.15
N LYS A 134 -0.83 -11.05 -0.39
CA LYS A 134 0.45 -11.25 0.31
C LYS A 134 1.35 -10.03 0.16
N VAL A 135 1.91 -9.56 1.27
CA VAL A 135 2.89 -8.46 1.25
C VAL A 135 4.27 -9.01 0.92
N LEU A 136 4.76 -8.74 -0.30
CA LEU A 136 6.07 -9.20 -0.78
C LEU A 136 7.23 -8.35 -0.30
N TYR A 137 6.95 -7.07 -0.04
CA TYR A 137 7.90 -6.06 0.41
C TYR A 137 7.10 -4.86 0.95
N ALA A 138 7.56 -4.26 2.04
CA ALA A 138 7.06 -2.98 2.51
C ALA A 138 8.16 -2.20 3.23
N LYS A 139 8.08 -0.87 3.11
CA LYS A 139 8.97 0.12 3.72
C LYS A 139 8.17 1.38 4.10
N GLU A 140 8.84 2.41 4.59
CA GLU A 140 8.19 3.65 5.06
C GLU A 140 7.25 4.29 4.02
N ASP A 141 7.62 4.23 2.73
CA ASP A 141 6.94 4.96 1.65
C ASP A 141 6.28 4.06 0.60
N CYS A 142 6.29 2.74 0.76
CA CYS A 142 5.66 1.84 -0.22
C CYS A 142 5.36 0.45 0.33
N PHE A 143 4.44 -0.24 -0.33
CA PHE A 143 4.27 -1.68 -0.16
C PHE A 143 3.92 -2.36 -1.49
N LEU A 144 4.35 -3.61 -1.61
CA LEU A 144 4.17 -4.47 -2.77
C LEU A 144 3.27 -5.64 -2.38
N LEU A 145 2.17 -5.79 -3.10
CA LEU A 145 1.22 -6.88 -2.93
C LEU A 145 1.34 -7.89 -4.06
N GLU A 146 1.21 -9.16 -3.73
CA GLU A 146 1.00 -10.28 -4.64
C GLU A 146 -0.45 -10.71 -4.61
N HIS A 147 -0.97 -11.01 -5.81
CA HIS A 147 -2.35 -11.37 -6.11
C HIS A 147 -2.38 -12.72 -6.83
N GLY A 148 -3.43 -13.51 -6.60
CA GLY A 148 -3.65 -14.78 -7.28
C GLY A 148 -2.93 -15.98 -6.65
N SER A 149 -2.95 -17.12 -7.35
CA SER A 149 -2.25 -18.35 -6.96
C SER A 149 -0.77 -18.34 -7.40
N GLU A 150 0.03 -19.26 -6.84
CA GLU A 150 1.47 -19.35 -7.07
C GLU A 150 1.86 -19.55 -8.56
N ASP A 151 0.95 -20.04 -9.39
CA ASP A 151 1.20 -20.35 -10.80
C ASP A 151 1.19 -19.10 -11.70
N HIS A 152 0.38 -18.10 -11.36
CA HIS A 152 0.25 -16.85 -12.12
C HIS A 152 0.19 -15.62 -11.19
N PRO A 153 1.25 -15.37 -10.39
CA PRO A 153 1.24 -14.29 -9.42
C PRO A 153 1.27 -12.94 -10.13
N ALA A 154 0.26 -12.13 -9.88
CA ALA A 154 0.25 -10.74 -10.27
C ALA A 154 0.69 -9.87 -9.12
N SER A 155 1.13 -8.66 -9.40
CA SER A 155 1.64 -7.78 -8.34
C SER A 155 1.34 -6.32 -8.56
N THR A 156 1.19 -5.60 -7.46
CA THR A 156 0.93 -4.15 -7.46
C THR A 156 1.82 -3.44 -6.46
N LEU A 157 2.43 -2.35 -6.89
CA LEU A 157 3.19 -1.44 -6.04
C LEU A 157 2.34 -0.23 -5.66
N TRP A 158 2.23 0.00 -4.36
CA TRP A 158 1.43 1.07 -3.76
C TRP A 158 2.30 2.09 -3.07
N LEU A 159 2.03 3.37 -3.32
CA LEU A 159 2.73 4.51 -2.71
C LEU A 159 1.73 5.57 -2.23
N PRO A 160 2.11 6.39 -1.23
CA PRO A 160 1.37 7.60 -0.90
C PRO A 160 1.51 8.66 -1.99
N PHE A 161 0.52 9.54 -2.10
CA PHE A 161 0.48 10.63 -3.09
C PHE A 161 1.72 11.53 -3.06
N THR A 162 2.24 11.78 -1.86
CA THR A 162 3.46 12.57 -1.61
C THR A 162 4.72 12.01 -2.28
N LYS A 163 4.69 10.76 -2.74
CA LYS A 163 5.83 10.06 -3.36
C LYS A 163 5.60 9.72 -4.83
N LEU A 164 4.45 10.12 -5.41
CA LEU A 164 4.13 9.81 -6.81
C LEU A 164 5.11 10.46 -7.78
N GLU A 165 5.40 11.75 -7.64
CA GLU A 165 6.31 12.47 -8.56
C GLU A 165 7.70 11.84 -8.62
N ARG A 166 8.18 11.36 -7.47
CA ARG A 166 9.52 10.79 -7.30
C ARG A 166 9.41 9.50 -6.49
N PRO A 167 8.94 8.39 -7.10
CA PRO A 167 8.82 7.12 -6.41
C PRO A 167 10.18 6.66 -5.90
N PRO A 168 10.30 6.12 -4.67
CA PRO A 168 11.58 5.65 -4.16
C PRO A 168 12.13 4.55 -5.08
N GLN A 169 13.37 4.73 -5.56
CA GLN A 169 13.98 3.81 -6.53
C GLN A 169 14.07 2.39 -5.98
N GLU A 170 14.27 2.24 -4.67
CA GLU A 170 14.28 0.93 -3.99
C GLU A 170 12.95 0.18 -4.18
N CYS A 171 11.81 0.86 -4.03
CA CYS A 171 10.47 0.28 -4.22
C CYS A 171 10.26 -0.19 -5.66
N ILE A 172 10.68 0.63 -6.63
CA ILE A 172 10.62 0.29 -8.06
C ILE A 172 11.50 -0.92 -8.38
N ASN A 173 12.72 -0.95 -7.83
CA ASN A 173 13.64 -2.07 -8.02
C ASN A 173 13.10 -3.36 -7.39
N LYS A 174 12.48 -3.29 -6.22
CA LYS A 174 11.84 -4.43 -5.58
C LYS A 174 10.68 -4.97 -6.40
N TYR A 175 9.81 -4.10 -6.93
CA TYR A 175 8.77 -4.51 -7.88
C TYR A 175 9.37 -5.24 -9.08
N LYS A 176 10.36 -4.64 -9.76
CA LYS A 176 11.02 -5.26 -10.93
C LYS A 176 11.66 -6.62 -10.61
N SER A 177 12.22 -6.79 -9.41
CA SER A 177 12.89 -8.02 -8.99
C SER A 177 11.94 -9.15 -8.57
N LYS A 178 10.78 -8.80 -7.98
CA LYS A 178 9.86 -9.78 -7.39
C LYS A 178 8.68 -10.09 -8.31
N CYS A 179 8.33 -9.20 -9.22
CA CYS A 179 7.14 -9.30 -10.05
C CYS A 179 7.50 -9.74 -11.46
N ARG A 180 7.01 -10.92 -11.86
CA ARG A 180 7.18 -11.48 -13.20
C ARG A 180 5.96 -11.13 -14.06
N THR A 181 5.84 -9.88 -14.47
CA THR A 181 4.69 -9.40 -15.27
C THR A 181 5.09 -9.06 -16.70
N GLU A 182 4.41 -9.69 -17.67
CA GLU A 182 4.59 -9.46 -19.12
C GLU A 182 3.98 -8.13 -19.58
N ARG A 183 2.83 -7.73 -19.02
CA ARG A 183 2.18 -6.44 -19.27
C ARG A 183 2.00 -5.67 -17.96
N ARG A 184 2.41 -4.39 -17.99
CA ARG A 184 2.49 -3.53 -16.80
C ARG A 184 1.70 -2.25 -17.04
N LEU A 185 0.79 -1.95 -16.12
CA LEU A 185 0.25 -0.62 -15.99
C LEU A 185 1.32 0.28 -15.35
N ASP A 186 1.69 1.35 -16.04
CA ASP A 186 2.37 2.52 -15.44
C ASP A 186 1.33 3.64 -15.31
N TYR A 187 1.20 4.19 -14.11
CA TYR A 187 0.23 5.24 -13.83
C TYR A 187 0.66 6.62 -14.38
N LYS A 188 1.97 6.86 -14.62
CA LYS A 188 2.49 8.18 -14.98
C LYS A 188 1.77 8.87 -16.15
N PRO A 189 1.44 8.17 -17.27
CA PRO A 189 0.72 8.78 -18.38
C PRO A 189 -0.71 9.24 -18.01
N TRP A 190 -1.27 8.71 -16.93
CA TRP A 190 -2.67 8.89 -16.53
C TRP A 190 -2.84 9.85 -15.34
N LYS A 191 -1.75 10.36 -14.78
CA LYS A 191 -1.74 11.12 -13.52
C LYS A 191 -2.73 12.28 -13.49
N GLY A 192 -2.83 13.06 -14.57
CA GLY A 192 -3.78 14.16 -14.69
C GLY A 192 -5.24 13.68 -14.70
N LEU A 193 -5.54 12.66 -15.51
CA LEU A 193 -6.88 12.06 -15.60
C LEU A 193 -7.32 11.38 -14.29
N CYS A 194 -6.36 10.84 -13.53
CA CYS A 194 -6.61 10.16 -12.28
C CYS A 194 -6.79 11.11 -11.08
N GLY A 195 -6.61 12.42 -11.25
CA GLY A 195 -6.63 13.38 -10.14
C GLY A 195 -5.62 12.98 -9.06
N PHE A 196 -4.41 12.61 -9.50
CA PHE A 196 -3.27 12.31 -8.63
C PHE A 196 -2.39 13.56 -8.43
N SER A 197 -2.87 14.74 -8.81
CA SER A 197 -2.29 16.03 -8.43
C SER A 197 -2.56 16.29 -6.94
N SER A 198 -1.61 16.93 -6.28
CA SER A 198 -1.67 17.34 -4.88
C SER A 198 -2.63 18.52 -4.62
N GLU A 199 -3.41 18.92 -5.62
CA GLU A 199 -4.41 19.96 -5.48
C GLU A 199 -5.64 19.34 -4.80
N VAL A 200 -5.80 19.72 -3.54
CA VAL A 200 -6.97 19.46 -2.72
C VAL A 200 -8.17 20.02 -3.48
N ASP A 201 -9.08 19.15 -3.91
CA ASP A 201 -10.44 19.56 -4.26
C ASP A 201 -11.09 20.10 -2.97
N ILE A 202 -10.98 21.42 -2.75
CA ILE A 202 -11.76 22.19 -1.75
C ILE A 202 -13.04 22.66 -2.42
#